data_AF-A0A0F9DW19-F1
#
_entry.id   AF-A0A0F9DW19-F1
#
_cell.length_a   1.000
_cell.length_b   1.000
_cell.length_c   1.000
_cell.angle_alpha   90.00
_cell.angle_beta   90.00
_cell.angle_gamma   90.00
#
_symmetry.space_group_name_H-M   'P 1'
#
loop_
_entity.id
_entity.type
_entity.pdbx_description
1 polymer ?
#
loop_
_entity_poly.entity_id
_entity_poly.type
_entity_poly.pdbx_seq_one_letter_code
_entity_poly.pdbx_strand_id
1 'polypeptide(L)'
;MYTIDVKLVGLATILFNTWTPEERESFQAGTSGQTVTEEERITIAAKKVYRNEGPNLILPEQNIIKMLLDSTKGAPKMKGASVYTRIKAMVFVEHHSGVFNATAFDDIYSRTGRQPPGPRGGPCIVRTPYLKEGWELRYRLNVFDKTFPPDILRAVHDYGGLYTGFCGWRPRYGRFNVADWVVDGYVTAKEDRQEKVKGKGGKR
;
A
#
# COMPACT_ATOMS: atom_id res chain seq x y z
N MET A 1 -17.20 -13.13 4.69
CA MET A 1 -16.15 -12.15 4.98
C MET A 1 -15.22 -12.74 6.02
N TYR A 2 -13.94 -12.44 5.90
CA TYR A 2 -12.93 -12.66 6.92
C TYR A 2 -12.00 -11.44 6.91
N THR A 3 -11.22 -11.28 7.98
CA THR A 3 -10.28 -10.17 8.11
C THR A 3 -8.86 -10.66 8.24
N ILE A 4 -7.90 -9.82 7.84
CA ILE A 4 -6.48 -10.11 7.97
C ILE A 4 -5.79 -8.90 8.59
N ASP A 5 -5.22 -9.08 9.78
CA ASP A 5 -4.32 -8.11 10.40
C ASP A 5 -2.91 -8.32 9.87
N VAL A 6 -2.37 -7.25 9.27
CA VAL A 6 -1.07 -7.28 8.59
C VAL A 6 -0.12 -6.32 9.29
N LYS A 7 1.06 -6.83 9.68
CA LYS A 7 2.20 -6.02 10.10
C LYS A 7 3.35 -6.21 9.12
N LEU A 8 3.87 -5.10 8.61
CA LEU A 8 5.00 -5.07 7.68
C LEU A 8 6.19 -4.38 8.32
N VAL A 9 7.40 -4.84 7.96
CA VAL A 9 8.67 -4.23 8.34
C VAL A 9 9.45 -3.87 7.09
N GLY A 10 9.84 -2.60 7.00
CA GLY A 10 10.55 -2.01 5.87
C GLY A 10 11.98 -2.52 5.73
N LEU A 11 12.30 -3.07 4.57
CA LEU A 11 13.66 -3.48 4.19
C LEU A 11 14.44 -2.36 3.49
N ALA A 12 13.74 -1.38 2.94
CA ALA A 12 14.32 -0.24 2.26
C ALA A 12 13.55 1.02 2.63
N THR A 13 14.23 2.16 2.52
CA THR A 13 13.63 3.49 2.64
C THR A 13 12.32 3.59 1.85
N ILE A 14 11.29 4.21 2.43
CA ILE A 14 10.02 4.50 1.75
C ILE A 14 9.91 5.99 1.47
N LEU A 15 9.56 6.34 0.23
CA LEU A 15 9.49 7.72 -0.25
C LEU A 15 8.04 8.16 -0.40
N PHE A 16 7.65 9.24 0.27
CA PHE A 16 6.31 9.81 0.16
C PHE A 16 6.21 10.78 -1.01
N ASN A 17 5.02 10.87 -1.61
CA ASN A 17 4.77 11.82 -2.69
C ASN A 17 3.29 12.20 -2.75
N THR A 18 2.79 12.73 -1.63
CA THR A 18 1.44 13.29 -1.57
C THR A 18 1.39 14.55 -2.43
N TRP A 19 0.28 14.72 -3.17
CA TRP A 19 -0.02 15.98 -3.80
C TRP A 19 -0.57 16.94 -2.75
N THR A 20 0.14 18.05 -2.55
CA THR A 20 -0.36 19.12 -1.68
C THR A 20 -1.54 19.83 -2.37
N PRO A 21 -2.49 20.41 -1.60
CA PRO A 21 -3.57 21.21 -2.17
C PRO A 21 -3.05 22.31 -3.10
N GLU A 22 -1.99 22.99 -2.69
CA GLU A 22 -1.36 24.07 -3.46
C GLU A 22 -0.79 23.57 -4.81
N GLU A 23 -0.19 22.38 -4.83
CA GLU A 23 0.26 21.73 -6.08
C GLU A 23 -0.89 21.33 -6.98
N ARG A 24 -2.02 20.89 -6.40
CA ARG A 24 -3.21 20.54 -7.18
C ARG A 24 -3.83 21.78 -7.82
N GLU A 25 -3.93 22.88 -7.08
CA GLU A 25 -4.47 24.15 -7.56
C GLU A 25 -3.60 24.74 -8.67
N SER A 26 -2.28 24.84 -8.45
CA SER A 26 -1.33 25.32 -9.47
C SER A 26 -1.34 24.47 -10.73
N PHE A 27 -1.44 23.14 -10.60
CA PHE A 27 -1.58 22.24 -11.74
C PHE A 27 -2.87 22.48 -12.53
N GLN A 28 -4.01 22.63 -11.84
CA GLN A 28 -5.30 22.92 -12.48
C GLN A 28 -5.33 24.30 -13.14
N ALA A 29 -4.65 25.29 -12.55
CA ALA A 29 -4.48 26.62 -13.12
C ALA A 29 -3.48 26.68 -14.29
N GLY A 30 -2.83 25.57 -14.65
CA GLY A 30 -1.81 25.52 -15.70
C GLY A 30 -0.56 26.35 -15.38
N THR A 31 -0.36 26.71 -14.11
CA THR A 31 0.76 27.56 -13.69
C THR A 31 1.98 26.67 -13.44
N SER A 32 2.90 26.63 -14.41
CA SER A 32 4.15 25.88 -14.28
C SER A 32 5.34 26.82 -14.03
N GLY A 33 6.21 26.47 -13.07
CA GLY A 33 7.57 27.03 -13.03
C GLY A 33 7.76 28.29 -12.18
N GLN A 34 7.17 28.35 -10.99
CA GLN A 34 7.55 29.41 -10.04
C GLN A 34 9.00 29.25 -9.58
N THR A 35 9.77 30.34 -9.64
CA THR A 35 11.13 30.43 -9.11
C THR A 35 11.06 30.50 -7.58
N VAL A 36 10.90 29.34 -6.95
CA VAL A 36 11.01 29.19 -5.49
C VAL A 36 12.44 28.91 -5.09
N THR A 37 12.84 29.50 -3.96
CA THR A 37 14.13 29.31 -3.30
C THR A 37 14.32 27.85 -2.87
N GLU A 38 15.56 27.48 -2.54
CA GLU A 38 15.85 26.11 -2.09
C GLU A 38 15.15 25.76 -0.76
N GLU A 39 15.11 26.70 0.17
CA GLU A 39 14.47 26.56 1.48
C GLU A 39 12.96 26.35 1.37
N GLU A 40 12.31 27.09 0.47
CA GLU A 40 10.89 26.90 0.16
C GLU A 40 10.63 25.52 -0.46
N ARG A 41 11.51 25.04 -1.36
CA ARG A 41 11.38 23.69 -1.94
C ARG A 41 11.50 22.58 -0.91
N ILE A 42 12.38 22.74 0.07
CA ILE A 42 12.53 21.82 1.22
C ILE A 42 11.24 21.83 2.04
N THR A 43 10.69 23.01 2.33
CA THR A 43 9.45 23.16 3.11
C THR A 43 8.25 22.55 2.39
N ILE A 44 8.12 22.78 1.07
CA ILE A 44 7.08 22.17 0.24
C ILE A 44 7.24 20.65 0.22
N ALA A 45 8.47 20.15 0.07
CA ALA A 45 8.74 18.72 0.09
C ALA A 45 8.33 18.09 1.43
N ALA A 46 8.61 18.74 2.57
CA ALA A 46 8.22 18.25 3.90
C ALA A 46 6.70 18.05 4.04
N LYS A 47 5.88 18.83 3.33
CA LYS A 47 4.41 18.68 3.31
C LYS A 47 3.91 17.45 2.53
N LYS A 48 4.78 16.77 1.76
CA LYS A 48 4.38 15.64 0.90
C LYS A 48 4.22 14.30 1.63
N VAL A 49 4.32 14.29 2.95
CA VAL A 49 3.98 13.11 3.76
C VAL A 49 2.47 12.86 3.76
N TYR A 50 2.07 11.59 3.86
CA TYR A 50 0.65 11.24 4.02
C TYR A 50 0.28 11.31 5.51
N ARG A 51 -0.77 12.08 5.82
CA ARG A 51 -1.31 12.23 7.18
C ARG A 51 -2.84 12.10 7.15
N ASN A 52 -3.40 11.65 8.27
CA ASN A 52 -4.82 11.71 8.60
C ASN A 52 -5.01 12.64 9.81
N GLU A 53 -6.19 12.68 10.41
CA GLU A 53 -6.53 13.36 11.67
C GLU A 53 -5.67 12.90 12.86
N GLY A 54 -4.99 11.75 12.76
CA GLY A 54 -4.10 11.22 13.79
C GLY A 54 -2.65 11.75 13.75
N PRO A 55 -1.87 11.53 14.83
CA PRO A 55 -0.48 12.00 14.92
C PRO A 55 0.49 11.22 14.03
N ASN A 56 0.13 9.98 13.66
CA ASN A 56 0.99 9.09 12.89
C ASN A 56 0.93 9.39 11.40
N LEU A 57 2.05 9.12 10.72
CA LEU A 57 2.08 9.00 9.28
C LEU A 57 1.24 7.81 8.84
N ILE A 58 0.59 7.93 7.69
CA ILE A 58 -0.24 6.87 7.13
C ILE A 58 0.22 6.44 5.74
N LEU A 59 -0.23 5.27 5.29
CA LEU A 59 -0.15 4.85 3.90
C LEU A 59 -1.58 4.77 3.36
N PRO A 60 -1.96 5.56 2.33
CA PRO A 60 -3.32 5.54 1.82
C PRO A 60 -3.65 4.19 1.16
N GLU A 61 -4.92 3.77 1.26
CA GLU A 61 -5.43 2.51 0.70
C GLU A 61 -5.04 2.32 -0.77
N GLN A 62 -5.08 3.38 -1.59
CA GLN A 62 -4.77 3.29 -3.01
C GLN A 62 -3.35 2.79 -3.26
N ASN A 63 -2.38 3.14 -2.39
CA ASN A 63 -1.02 2.63 -2.49
C ASN A 63 -0.94 1.15 -2.11
N ILE A 64 -1.69 0.73 -1.09
CA ILE A 64 -1.76 -0.66 -0.64
C ILE A 64 -2.40 -1.53 -1.72
N ILE A 65 -3.60 -1.17 -2.18
CA ILE A 65 -4.33 -1.88 -3.23
C ILE A 65 -3.52 -1.92 -4.52
N LYS A 66 -2.90 -0.80 -4.93
CA LYS A 66 -2.06 -0.79 -6.15
C LYS A 66 -0.88 -1.74 -6.03
N MET A 67 -0.24 -1.80 -4.86
CA MET A 67 0.84 -2.77 -4.61
C MET A 67 0.32 -4.21 -4.74
N LEU A 68 -0.82 -4.53 -4.13
CA LEU A 68 -1.42 -5.87 -4.21
C LEU A 68 -1.74 -6.27 -5.66
N LEU A 69 -2.37 -5.37 -6.40
CA LEU A 69 -2.74 -5.58 -7.80
C LEU A 69 -1.53 -5.77 -8.70
N ASP A 70 -0.45 -5.00 -8.51
CA ASP A 70 0.77 -5.16 -9.30
C ASP A 70 1.52 -6.46 -8.96
N SER A 71 1.36 -6.94 -7.73
CA SER A 71 2.04 -8.12 -7.18
C SER A 71 1.35 -9.44 -7.53
N THR A 72 0.13 -9.41 -8.11
CA THR A 72 -0.57 -10.64 -8.51
C THR A 72 0.15 -11.43 -9.59
N LYS A 73 1.14 -10.83 -10.27
CA LYS A 73 1.99 -11.51 -11.25
C LYS A 73 2.84 -12.62 -10.63
N GLY A 74 3.21 -12.48 -9.36
CA GLY A 74 3.93 -13.49 -8.59
C GLY A 74 3.04 -14.44 -7.80
N ALA A 75 1.71 -14.29 -7.89
CA ALA A 75 0.78 -15.11 -7.12
C ALA A 75 0.68 -16.53 -7.68
N PRO A 76 0.43 -17.54 -6.82
CA PRO A 76 0.03 -18.87 -7.26
C PRO A 76 -1.20 -18.80 -8.18
N LYS A 77 -1.25 -19.68 -9.19
CA LYS A 77 -2.39 -19.74 -10.11
C LYS A 77 -3.64 -20.26 -9.38
N MET A 78 -4.76 -19.57 -9.58
CA MET A 78 -6.08 -20.01 -9.13
C MET A 78 -6.91 -20.59 -10.27
N LYS A 79 -7.80 -21.53 -9.96
CA LYS A 79 -8.81 -22.03 -10.92
C LYS A 79 -9.94 -21.00 -11.10
N GLY A 80 -10.38 -20.81 -12.33
CA GLY A 80 -11.50 -19.93 -12.68
C GLY A 80 -11.06 -18.51 -12.99
N ALA A 81 -11.07 -17.62 -11.99
CA ALA A 81 -10.81 -16.20 -12.17
C ALA A 81 -9.36 -15.80 -11.83
N SER A 82 -8.87 -14.73 -12.47
CA SER A 82 -7.56 -14.17 -12.14
C SER A 82 -7.54 -13.65 -10.69
N VAL A 83 -6.40 -13.85 -10.01
CA VAL A 83 -6.16 -13.31 -8.67
C VAL A 83 -6.35 -11.80 -8.65
N TYR A 84 -5.91 -11.12 -9.73
CA TYR A 84 -6.09 -9.68 -9.95
C TYR A 84 -7.55 -9.23 -9.83
N THR A 85 -8.46 -9.87 -10.60
CA THR A 85 -9.87 -9.46 -10.62
C THR A 85 -10.53 -9.69 -9.26
N ARG A 86 -10.18 -10.78 -8.56
CA ARG A 86 -10.71 -11.06 -7.23
C ARG A 86 -10.24 -10.06 -6.19
N ILE A 87 -8.93 -9.76 -6.14
CA ILE A 87 -8.40 -8.76 -5.21
C ILE A 87 -9.04 -7.40 -5.46
N LYS A 88 -9.12 -6.97 -6.72
CA LYS A 88 -9.73 -5.69 -7.10
C LYS A 88 -11.19 -5.55 -6.64
N ALA A 89 -11.95 -6.64 -6.67
CA ALA A 89 -13.38 -6.61 -6.37
C ALA A 89 -13.73 -6.87 -4.89
N MET A 90 -12.90 -7.62 -4.17
CA MET A 90 -13.28 -8.23 -2.88
C MET A 90 -12.40 -7.85 -1.71
N VAL A 91 -11.26 -7.17 -1.94
CA VAL A 91 -10.30 -6.83 -0.88
C VAL A 91 -10.30 -5.32 -0.67
N PHE A 92 -10.52 -4.92 0.58
CA PHE A 92 -10.57 -3.51 1.00
C PHE A 92 -9.67 -3.31 2.21
N VAL A 93 -9.11 -2.11 2.35
CA VAL A 93 -8.30 -1.75 3.53
C VAL A 93 -9.21 -1.08 4.56
N GLU A 94 -9.24 -1.59 5.78
CA GLU A 94 -10.01 -0.97 6.87
C GLU A 94 -9.50 0.45 7.14
N HIS A 95 -10.39 1.39 7.45
CA HIS A 95 -10.09 2.82 7.64
C HIS A 95 -9.38 3.50 6.45
N HIS A 96 -9.43 2.90 5.26
CA HIS A 96 -8.84 3.43 4.02
C HIS A 96 -7.34 3.78 4.11
N SER A 97 -6.62 3.23 5.10
CA SER A 97 -5.21 3.53 5.31
C SER A 97 -4.51 2.50 6.20
N GLY A 98 -3.20 2.37 6.02
CA GLY A 98 -2.32 1.76 7.01
C GLY A 98 -1.62 2.81 7.85
N VAL A 99 -1.24 2.46 9.06
CA VAL A 99 -0.64 3.37 10.04
C VAL A 99 0.82 2.99 10.25
N PHE A 100 1.73 3.96 10.06
CA PHE A 100 3.13 3.77 10.37
C PHE A 100 3.38 3.92 11.87
N ASN A 101 4.39 3.23 12.38
CA ASN A 101 4.92 3.47 13.73
C ASN A 101 5.85 4.71 13.77
N ALA A 102 5.43 5.81 13.14
CA ALA A 102 6.20 7.04 13.04
C ALA A 102 5.25 8.24 12.94
N THR A 103 5.55 9.32 13.67
CA THR A 103 4.79 10.58 13.65
C THR A 103 5.43 11.65 12.75
N ALA A 104 6.73 11.52 12.47
CA ALA A 104 7.51 12.40 11.61
C ALA A 104 8.29 11.58 10.57
N PHE A 105 8.65 12.24 9.47
CA PHE A 105 9.58 11.68 8.49
C PHE A 105 11.02 11.87 8.99
N ASP A 106 11.95 11.05 8.50
CA ASP A 106 13.35 11.10 8.95
C ASP A 106 14.12 12.26 8.34
N ASP A 107 14.00 12.43 7.02
CA ASP A 107 14.70 13.48 6.26
C ASP A 107 14.10 13.61 4.85
N ILE A 108 14.68 14.47 4.01
CA ILE A 108 14.30 14.72 2.63
C ILE A 108 15.30 14.07 1.68
N TYR A 109 14.80 13.16 0.85
CA TYR A 109 15.56 12.55 -0.22
C TYR A 109 15.54 13.48 -1.44
N SER A 110 16.73 13.84 -1.91
CA SER A 110 16.92 14.69 -3.09
C SER A 110 17.61 13.91 -4.20
N ARG A 111 17.08 14.04 -5.42
CA ARG A 111 17.68 13.44 -6.62
C ARG A 111 17.35 14.23 -7.87
N THR A 112 18.14 14.02 -8.91
CA THR A 112 17.74 14.41 -10.26
C THR A 112 16.61 13.49 -10.74
N GLY A 113 15.55 14.09 -11.26
CA GLY A 113 14.42 13.47 -11.90
C GLY A 113 14.06 14.22 -13.19
N ARG A 114 12.85 13.99 -13.69
CA ARG A 114 12.31 14.68 -14.87
C ARG A 114 11.03 15.39 -14.48
N GLN A 115 10.82 16.57 -15.08
CA GLN A 115 9.57 17.29 -14.90
C GLN A 115 8.40 16.48 -15.50
N PRO A 116 7.31 16.25 -14.76
CA PRO A 116 6.07 15.72 -15.34
C PRO A 116 5.48 16.69 -16.39
N PRO A 117 4.77 16.22 -17.43
CA PRO A 117 4.36 14.85 -17.69
C PRO A 117 5.28 14.14 -18.71
N GLY A 118 6.06 13.17 -18.25
CA GLY A 118 6.68 12.15 -19.11
C GLY A 118 8.20 12.28 -19.35
N PRO A 119 8.76 11.44 -20.23
CA PRO A 119 10.21 11.35 -20.46
C PRO A 119 10.80 12.57 -21.16
N ARG A 120 9.96 13.50 -21.64
CA ARG A 120 10.33 14.71 -22.38
C ARG A 120 10.66 15.90 -21.47
N GLY A 121 10.33 15.82 -20.18
CA GLY A 121 10.70 16.86 -19.23
C GLY A 121 12.22 16.98 -19.09
N GLY A 122 12.69 18.22 -18.95
CA GLY A 122 14.08 18.52 -18.61
C GLY A 122 14.46 17.96 -17.23
N PRO A 123 15.77 17.85 -16.94
CA PRO A 123 16.24 17.44 -15.64
C PRO A 123 15.77 18.42 -14.57
N CYS A 124 15.19 17.91 -13.49
CA CYS A 124 14.79 18.72 -12.34
C CYS A 124 15.25 18.04 -11.05
N ILE A 125 15.42 18.81 -9.99
CA ILE A 125 15.67 18.24 -8.65
C ILE A 125 14.31 17.89 -8.05
N VAL A 126 14.10 16.61 -7.78
CA VAL A 126 12.92 16.12 -7.06
C VAL A 126 13.31 15.88 -5.61
N ARG A 127 12.55 16.49 -4.69
CA ARG A 127 12.70 16.34 -3.24
C ARG A 127 11.45 15.67 -2.67
N THR A 128 11.64 14.64 -1.87
CA THR A 128 10.55 13.87 -1.24
C THR A 128 10.93 13.47 0.18
N PRO A 129 10.03 13.59 1.16
CA PRO A 129 10.28 13.13 2.51
C PRO A 129 10.28 11.60 2.55
N TYR A 130 11.00 11.01 3.50
CA TYR A 130 11.14 9.57 3.60
C TYR A 130 11.17 9.04 5.03
N LEU A 131 10.91 7.74 5.18
CA LEU A 131 11.29 6.97 6.36
C LEU A 131 12.41 5.98 6.00
N LYS A 132 13.46 5.92 6.84
CA LYS A 132 14.58 4.97 6.73
C LYS A 132 14.08 3.54 6.88
N GLU A 133 14.88 2.59 6.40
CA GLU A 133 14.66 1.17 6.62
C GLU A 133 14.41 0.84 8.11
N GLY A 134 13.63 -0.21 8.36
CA GLY A 134 13.13 -0.52 9.69
C GLY A 134 11.79 0.14 10.04
N TRP A 135 11.18 0.93 9.14
CA TRP A 135 9.81 1.42 9.32
C TRP A 135 8.82 0.26 9.51
N GLU A 136 7.83 0.44 10.39
CA GLU A 136 6.74 -0.52 10.56
C GLU A 136 5.44 0.06 10.02
N LEU A 137 4.66 -0.76 9.33
CA LEU A 137 3.31 -0.40 8.85
C LEU A 137 2.30 -1.46 9.30
N ARG A 138 1.15 -1.01 9.83
CA ARG A 138 0.04 -1.88 10.21
C ARG A 138 -1.23 -1.50 9.48
N TYR A 139 -1.97 -2.48 9.00
CA TYR A 139 -3.32 -2.29 8.46
C TYR A 139 -4.12 -3.58 8.54
N ARG A 140 -5.45 -3.44 8.44
CA ARG A 140 -6.37 -4.57 8.33
C ARG A 140 -6.95 -4.66 6.93
N LEU A 141 -7.05 -5.87 6.40
CA LEU A 141 -7.76 -6.17 5.17
C LEU A 141 -9.11 -6.81 5.47
N ASN A 142 -10.15 -6.32 4.80
CA ASN A 142 -11.47 -6.92 4.77
C ASN A 142 -11.63 -7.69 3.46
N VAL A 143 -11.84 -9.01 3.55
CA VAL A 143 -12.01 -9.89 2.38
C VAL A 143 -13.45 -10.39 2.32
N PHE A 144 -14.20 -9.92 1.32
CA PHE A 144 -15.63 -10.21 1.20
C PHE A 144 -15.96 -11.58 0.58
N ASP A 145 -14.95 -12.36 0.17
CA ASP A 145 -15.11 -13.71 -0.38
C ASP A 145 -14.49 -14.77 0.56
N LYS A 146 -15.35 -15.56 1.25
CA LYS A 146 -14.90 -16.65 2.13
C LYS A 146 -14.17 -17.78 1.40
N THR A 147 -14.34 -17.88 0.08
CA THR A 147 -13.68 -18.92 -0.73
C THR A 147 -12.28 -18.52 -1.16
N PHE A 148 -11.93 -17.23 -1.02
CA PHE A 148 -10.62 -16.71 -1.42
C PHE A 148 -9.57 -17.06 -0.35
N PRO A 149 -8.58 -17.92 -0.66
CA PRO A 149 -7.65 -18.41 0.36
C PRO A 149 -6.71 -17.30 0.88
N PRO A 150 -6.53 -17.16 2.21
CA PRO A 150 -5.64 -16.17 2.79
C PRO A 150 -4.18 -16.38 2.38
N ASP A 151 -3.75 -17.62 2.13
CA ASP A 151 -2.39 -17.95 1.69
C ASP A 151 -2.02 -17.30 0.36
N ILE A 152 -3.00 -17.10 -0.52
CA ILE A 152 -2.77 -16.43 -1.81
C ILE A 152 -2.54 -14.93 -1.59
N LEU A 153 -3.29 -14.32 -0.68
CA LEU A 153 -3.03 -12.94 -0.29
C LEU A 153 -1.67 -12.80 0.38
N ARG A 154 -1.28 -13.75 1.23
CA ARG A 154 0.04 -13.77 1.85
C ARG A 154 1.14 -13.84 0.80
N ALA A 155 1.05 -14.77 -0.15
CA ALA A 155 2.01 -14.89 -1.25
C ALA A 155 2.09 -13.63 -2.12
N VAL A 156 0.95 -12.96 -2.37
CA VAL A 156 0.92 -11.66 -3.07
C VAL A 156 1.65 -10.58 -2.28
N HIS A 157 1.49 -10.54 -0.96
CA HIS A 157 2.21 -9.59 -0.09
C HIS A 157 3.70 -9.89 -0.06
N ASP A 158 4.10 -11.15 0.09
CA ASP A 158 5.51 -11.54 0.12
C ASP A 158 6.21 -11.20 -1.20
N TYR A 159 5.59 -11.50 -2.34
CA TYR A 159 6.09 -11.10 -3.65
C TYR A 159 6.11 -9.57 -3.78
N GLY A 160 5.06 -8.90 -3.33
CA GLY A 160 4.93 -7.46 -3.39
C GLY A 160 5.99 -6.74 -2.57
N GLY A 161 6.32 -7.25 -1.39
CA GLY A 161 7.35 -6.68 -0.53
C GLY A 161 8.74 -6.70 -1.14
N LEU A 162 9.08 -7.77 -1.86
CA LEU A 162 10.41 -7.94 -2.46
C LEU A 162 10.54 -7.30 -3.85
N TYR A 163 9.51 -7.40 -4.69
CA TYR A 163 9.60 -7.08 -6.12
C TYR A 163 8.77 -5.89 -6.56
N THR A 164 7.75 -5.49 -5.79
CA THR A 164 6.87 -4.36 -6.13
C THR A 164 7.17 -3.13 -5.28
N GLY A 165 7.15 -3.23 -3.95
CA GLY A 165 7.30 -2.12 -3.00
C GLY A 165 6.15 -1.11 -2.98
N PHE A 166 6.17 -0.19 -2.01
CA PHE A 166 5.22 0.91 -1.87
C PHE A 166 5.72 2.26 -2.40
N CYS A 167 4.77 3.14 -2.68
CA CYS A 167 4.97 4.57 -2.96
C CYS A 167 5.92 4.92 -4.13
N GLY A 168 6.63 6.04 -4.02
CA GLY A 168 7.38 6.66 -5.10
C GLY A 168 8.63 5.87 -5.49
N TRP A 169 8.89 5.78 -6.80
CA TRP A 169 10.09 5.16 -7.38
C TRP A 169 10.36 3.70 -6.96
N ARG A 170 9.30 2.99 -6.61
CA ARG A 170 9.25 1.55 -6.57
C ARG A 170 9.77 0.90 -7.89
N PRO A 171 10.45 -0.26 -7.84
CA PRO A 171 10.62 -1.14 -6.68
C PRO A 171 11.91 -0.91 -5.89
N ARG A 172 12.69 0.15 -6.16
CA ARG A 172 13.94 0.42 -5.42
C ARG A 172 13.66 0.83 -3.96
N TYR A 173 12.55 1.52 -3.74
CA TYR A 173 12.11 2.02 -2.45
C TYR A 173 10.83 1.30 -1.98
N GLY A 174 10.54 1.40 -0.68
CA GLY A 174 9.32 0.88 -0.07
C GLY A 174 9.24 -0.65 -0.06
N ARG A 175 10.37 -1.35 -0.11
CA ARG A 175 10.43 -2.81 0.07
C ARG A 175 10.19 -3.19 1.51
N PHE A 176 9.59 -4.35 1.73
CA PHE A 176 9.22 -4.82 3.06
C PHE A 176 9.18 -6.34 3.15
N ASN A 177 9.16 -6.84 4.39
CA ASN A 177 8.76 -8.20 4.74
C ASN A 177 7.44 -8.17 5.51
N VAL A 178 6.66 -9.22 5.37
CA VAL A 178 5.48 -9.46 6.21
C VAL A 178 5.96 -10.03 7.55
N ALA A 179 5.83 -9.24 8.62
CA ALA A 179 6.22 -9.65 9.97
C ALA A 179 5.10 -10.45 10.64
N ASP A 180 3.88 -9.90 10.69
CA ASP A 180 2.72 -10.57 11.26
C ASP A 180 1.59 -10.69 10.22
N TRP A 181 0.90 -11.82 10.28
CA TRP A 181 -0.23 -12.16 9.42
C TRP A 181 -1.24 -12.97 10.23
N VAL A 182 -2.24 -12.27 10.76
CA VAL A 182 -3.29 -12.89 11.59
C VAL A 182 -4.58 -12.90 10.81
N VAL A 183 -5.22 -14.07 10.69
CA VAL A 183 -6.44 -14.26 9.91
C VAL A 183 -7.59 -14.56 10.85
N ASP A 184 -8.65 -13.75 10.80
CA ASP A 184 -9.83 -13.91 11.65
C ASP A 184 -11.08 -14.21 10.82
N GLY A 185 -11.83 -15.25 11.20
CA GLY A 185 -13.12 -15.58 10.59
C GLY A 185 -13.06 -16.32 9.25
N TYR A 186 -11.90 -16.86 8.86
CA TYR A 186 -11.76 -17.74 7.70
C TYR A 186 -12.11 -19.19 8.07
N VAL A 187 -13.10 -19.77 7.40
CA VAL A 187 -13.51 -21.18 7.58
C VAL A 187 -13.26 -21.90 6.27
N THR A 188 -12.55 -23.04 6.32
CA THR A 188 -12.26 -23.78 5.10
C THR A 188 -13.52 -24.48 4.56
N ALA A 189 -13.60 -24.66 3.25
CA ALA A 189 -14.73 -25.36 2.62
C ALA A 189 -14.90 -26.83 3.08
N LYS A 190 -13.85 -27.44 3.68
CA LYS A 190 -13.93 -28.76 4.29
C LYS A 190 -14.66 -28.72 5.64
N GLU A 191 -14.41 -27.71 6.46
CA GLU A 191 -15.04 -27.52 7.76
C GLU A 191 -16.53 -27.16 7.62
N ASP A 192 -16.87 -26.25 6.69
CA ASP A 192 -18.27 -25.88 6.41
C ASP A 192 -19.12 -27.06 5.92
N ARG A 193 -18.52 -28.04 5.21
CA ARG A 193 -19.20 -29.27 4.82
C ARG A 193 -19.43 -30.22 6.00
N GLN A 194 -18.49 -30.31 6.93
CA GLN A 194 -18.63 -31.18 8.10
C GLN A 194 -19.68 -30.66 9.08
N GLU A 195 -19.80 -29.34 9.26
CA GLU A 195 -20.88 -28.74 10.05
C GLU A 195 -22.26 -29.01 9.43
N LYS A 196 -22.39 -28.86 8.10
CA LYS A 196 -23.66 -29.13 7.39
C LYS A 196 -24.09 -30.60 7.44
N VAL A 197 -23.14 -31.54 7.52
CA VAL A 197 -23.44 -32.97 7.67
C VAL A 197 -23.88 -33.30 9.10
N LYS A 198 -23.26 -32.68 10.12
CA LYS A 198 -23.67 -32.86 11.54
C LYS A 198 -25.06 -32.27 11.84
N GLY A 199 -25.43 -31.15 11.23
CA GLY A 199 -26.74 -30.52 11.43
C GLY A 199 -27.93 -31.27 10.82
N LYS A 200 -27.72 -32.20 9.88
CA LYS A 200 -28.78 -32.99 9.24
C LYS A 200 -29.07 -34.33 9.93
N GLY A 201 -28.27 -34.74 10.93
CA GLY A 201 -28.44 -36.00 11.66
C GLY A 201 -29.43 -35.98 12.82
N GLY A 202 -30.04 -34.83 13.13
CA GLY A 202 -30.87 -34.60 14.34
C GLY A 202 -32.36 -34.39 14.08
N LYS A 203 -32.95 -35.07 13.09
CA LYS A 203 -34.42 -35.21 12.97
C LYS A 203 -34.75 -36.69 12.77
N ARG A 204 -34.98 -37.39 13.88
CA ARG A 204 -35.76 -38.62 13.96
C ARG A 204 -36.85 -38.41 14.98
#